data_AF-A0A6B3IHX9-F1
#
_entry.id   AF-A0A6B3IHX9-F1
#
_cell.length_a   1.000
_cell.length_b   1.000
_cell.length_c   1.000
_cell.angle_alpha   90.00
_cell.angle_beta   90.00
_cell.angle_gamma   90.00
#
_symmetry.space_group_name_H-M   'P 1'
#
loop_
_entity.id
_entity.type
_entity.pdbx_description
1 polymer ?
#
loop_
_entity_poly.entity_id
_entity_poly.type
_entity_poly.pdbx_seq_one_letter_code
_entity_poly.pdbx_strand_id
1 'polypeptide(L)' 'DGAEGGPGIATSSNSMPSMVARMLELLEVQDSQQVLEIGTGTGYVSALLCERLGDDLVHSVELDPVVARQAA' A
#
# COMPACT_ATOMS: atom_id res chain seq x y z
N ASP A 1 -12.82 -10.33 14.35
CA ASP A 1 -14.30 -10.43 14.46
C ASP A 1 -14.91 -9.32 15.34
N GLY A 2 -14.10 -8.38 15.87
CA GLY A 2 -14.63 -7.24 16.64
C GLY A 2 -15.16 -7.60 18.03
N ALA A 3 -14.89 -8.81 18.52
CA ALA A 3 -15.21 -9.20 19.88
C ALA A 3 -14.33 -8.45 20.90
N GLU A 4 -14.91 -8.03 22.03
CA GLU A 4 -14.15 -7.46 23.16
C GLU A 4 -13.09 -8.47 23.64
N GLY A 5 -11.82 -8.04 23.67
CA GLY A 5 -10.68 -8.89 24.07
C GLY A 5 -10.10 -9.79 22.98
N GLY A 6 -10.67 -9.77 21.76
CA GLY A 6 -10.07 -10.40 20.57
C GLY A 6 -8.99 -9.54 19.91
N PRO A 7 -8.39 -9.95 18.78
CA PRO A 7 -7.34 -9.19 18.08
C PRO A 7 -7.82 -7.82 17.51
N GLY A 8 -9.08 -7.43 17.76
CA GLY A 8 -9.71 -6.22 17.25
C GLY A 8 -10.43 -6.40 15.92
N ILE A 9 -10.84 -5.28 15.32
CA ILE A 9 -11.33 -5.21 13.94
C ILE A 9 -10.11 -4.95 13.06
N ALA A 10 -9.87 -5.82 12.08
CA ALA A 10 -8.84 -5.58 11.08
C ALA A 10 -9.22 -4.34 10.25
N THR A 11 -8.35 -3.33 10.25
CA THR A 11 -8.54 -2.07 9.53
C THR A 11 -7.82 -2.05 8.17
N SER A 12 -6.94 -3.03 7.93
CA SER A 12 -6.20 -3.19 6.68
C SER A 12 -6.14 -4.66 6.23
N SER A 13 -5.87 -4.85 4.95
CA SER A 13 -5.61 -6.16 4.35
C SER A 13 -4.67 -5.98 3.16
N ASN A 14 -3.95 -7.04 2.79
CA ASN A 14 -3.18 -7.06 1.55
C ASN A 14 -3.94 -7.81 0.47
N SER A 15 -3.98 -7.20 -0.73
CA SER A 15 -4.45 -7.87 -1.93
C SER A 15 -3.57 -9.08 -2.27
N MET A 16 -4.16 -10.07 -2.95
CA MET A 16 -3.41 -11.21 -3.45
C MET A 16 -2.26 -10.74 -4.37
N PRO A 17 -1.01 -11.24 -4.21
CA PRO A 17 0.14 -10.72 -4.96
C PRO A 17 -0.03 -10.74 -6.49
N SER A 18 -0.67 -11.77 -7.05
CA SER A 18 -0.93 -11.84 -8.49
C SER A 18 -1.93 -10.80 -8.98
N MET A 19 -2.86 -10.36 -8.12
CA MET A 19 -3.75 -9.25 -8.45
C MET A 19 -2.98 -7.92 -8.43
N VAL A 20 -2.12 -7.71 -7.43
CA VAL A 20 -1.24 -6.53 -7.36
C VAL A 20 -0.37 -6.42 -8.60
N ALA A 21 0.29 -7.51 -9.01
CA ALA A 21 1.11 -7.53 -10.22
C ALA A 21 0.32 -7.09 -11.46
N ARG A 22 -0.88 -7.66 -11.65
CA ARG A 22 -1.77 -7.26 -12.76
C ARG A 22 -2.20 -5.80 -12.68
N MET A 23 -2.47 -5.27 -11.48
CA MET A 23 -2.82 -3.86 -11.30
C MET A 23 -1.65 -2.93 -11.65
N LEU A 24 -0.42 -3.30 -11.27
CA LEU A 24 0.77 -2.53 -11.60
C LEU A 24 1.09 -2.56 -13.09
N GLU A 25 0.87 -3.70 -13.77
CA GLU A 25 0.96 -3.78 -15.24
C GLU A 25 -0.05 -2.85 -15.91
N LEU A 26 -1.31 -2.85 -15.44
CA LEU A 26 -2.37 -1.98 -15.98
C LEU A 26 -2.19 -0.50 -15.65
N LEU A 27 -1.42 -0.18 -14.61
CA LEU A 27 -1.11 1.20 -14.25
C LEU A 27 -0.24 1.88 -15.31
N GLU A 28 0.53 1.10 -16.09
CA GLU A 28 1.36 1.55 -17.22
C GLU A 28 2.24 2.76 -16.87
N VAL A 29 2.74 2.80 -15.64
CA VAL A 29 3.49 3.96 -15.14
C VAL A 29 4.82 4.13 -15.88
N GLN A 30 5.07 5.36 -16.31
CA GLN A 30 6.23 5.78 -17.06
C GLN A 30 7.20 6.53 -16.15
N ASP A 31 8.45 6.62 -16.61
CA ASP A 31 9.49 7.32 -15.89
C ASP A 31 9.11 8.79 -15.67
N SER A 32 9.52 9.35 -14.53
CA SER A 32 9.18 10.72 -14.08
C SER A 32 7.71 10.97 -13.72
N GLN A 33 6.83 9.97 -13.79
CA GLN A 33 5.48 10.11 -13.24
C GLN A 33 5.49 10.00 -11.71
N GLN A 34 4.63 10.78 -11.06
CA GLN A 34 4.40 10.71 -9.63
C GLN A 34 3.15 9.87 -9.33
N VAL A 35 3.21 9.00 -8.33
CA VAL A 35 2.12 8.12 -7.93
C VAL A 35 1.63 8.50 -6.54
N LEU A 36 0.30 8.56 -6.39
CA LEU A 36 -0.37 8.60 -5.10
C LEU A 36 -1.09 7.27 -4.87
N GLU A 37 -0.64 6.52 -3.87
CA GLU A 37 -1.31 5.33 -3.38
C GLU A 37 -2.26 5.67 -2.23
N ILE A 38 -3.51 5.24 -2.34
CA ILE A 38 -4.51 5.38 -1.28
C ILE A 38 -4.70 4.03 -0.58
N GLY A 39 -4.37 3.97 0.71
CA GLY A 39 -4.40 2.75 1.51
C GLY A 39 -3.05 2.05 1.52
N THR A 40 -2.05 2.66 2.18
CA THR A 40 -0.68 2.11 2.27
C THR A 40 -0.67 0.70 2.87
N GLY A 41 -1.56 0.41 3.82
CA GLY A 41 -1.60 -0.88 4.50
C GLY A 41 -0.24 -1.25 5.07
N THR A 42 0.30 -2.40 4.66
CA THR A 42 1.63 -2.87 5.10
C THR A 42 2.82 -2.21 4.38
N GLY A 43 2.58 -1.37 3.37
CA GLY A 43 3.62 -0.77 2.53
C GLY A 43 4.09 -1.67 1.37
N TYR A 44 3.52 -2.87 1.20
CA TYR A 44 3.93 -3.82 0.16
C TYR A 44 3.84 -3.24 -1.27
N VAL A 45 2.72 -2.60 -1.60
CA VAL A 45 2.52 -2.01 -2.93
C VAL A 45 3.34 -0.73 -3.08
N SER A 46 3.44 0.08 -2.04
CA SER A 46 4.31 1.27 -2.01
C SER A 46 5.76 0.90 -2.32
N ALA A 47 6.29 -0.17 -1.70
CA ALA A 47 7.65 -0.64 -1.94
C ALA A 47 7.87 -1.08 -3.40
N LEU A 48 6.87 -1.72 -4.04
CA LEU A 48 6.96 -2.09 -5.45
C LEU A 48 6.93 -0.87 -6.38
N LEU A 49 6.13 0.14 -6.05
CA LEU A 49 6.09 1.41 -6.78
C LEU A 49 7.41 2.18 -6.62
N CYS A 50 7.95 2.20 -5.41
CA CYS A 50 9.26 2.79 -5.08
C CYS A 50 10.39 2.11 -5.86
N GLU A 51 10.40 0.78 -5.93
CA GLU A 51 11.38 0.03 -6.74
C GLU A 51 11.27 0.40 -8.23
N ARG A 52 10.04 0.65 -8.74
CA ARG A 52 9.81 1.00 -10.15
C ARG A 52 10.17 2.45 -10.50
N LEU A 53 9.91 3.40 -9.61
CA LEU A 53 9.99 4.85 -9.90
C LEU A 53 11.04 5.61 -9.09
N GLY A 54 11.47 5.07 -7.96
CA GLY A 54 12.22 5.78 -6.92
C GLY A 54 11.30 6.39 -5.86
N ASP A 55 11.78 6.40 -4.61
CA ASP A 55 11.04 6.84 -3.43
C ASP A 55 10.51 8.28 -3.54
N ASP A 56 11.26 9.17 -4.20
CA ASP A 56 10.90 10.59 -4.37
C ASP A 56 9.64 10.80 -5.24
N LEU A 57 9.22 9.78 -6.01
CA LEU A 57 8.09 9.84 -6.92
C LEU A 57 6.85 9.11 -6.40
N VAL A 58 6.90 8.54 -5.20
CA VAL A 58 5.80 7.76 -4.62
C VAL A 58 5.33 8.39 -3.31
N HIS A 59 4.05 8.71 -3.26
CA HIS A 59 3.36 9.14 -2.05
C HIS A 59 2.29 8.13 -1.70
N SER A 60 2.19 7.76 -0.42
CA SER A 60 1.10 6.90 0.05
C SER A 60 0.38 7.54 1.24
N VAL A 61 -0.89 7.21 1.39
CA VAL A 61 -1.70 7.63 2.55
C VAL A 61 -2.35 6.43 3.21
N GLU A 62 -2.40 6.44 4.53
CA GLU A 62 -3.07 5.45 5.36
C GLU A 62 -3.92 6.17 6.41
N LEU A 63 -5.15 5.70 6.59
CA LEU A 63 -6.10 6.28 7.53
C LEU A 63 -5.82 5.80 8.95
N ASP A 64 -5.46 4.52 9.12
CA ASP A 64 -5.16 3.97 10.43
C ASP A 64 -3.73 4.36 10.86
N PRO A 65 -3.56 5.20 11.89
CA PRO A 65 -2.24 5.69 12.29
C PRO A 65 -1.34 4.59 12.87
N VAL A 66 -1.90 3.48 13.38
CA VAL A 66 -1.11 2.34 13.84
C VAL A 66 -0.51 1.61 12.65
N VAL A 67 -1.32 1.35 11.62
CA VAL A 67 -0.88 0.69 10.38
C VAL A 67 0.11 1.58 9.63
N ALA A 68 -0.18 2.89 9.52
CA ALA A 68 0.71 3.85 8.88
C ALA A 68 2.12 3.86 9.47
N ARG A 69 2.24 3.78 10.81
CA ARG A 69 3.54 3.71 11.49
C ARG A 69 4.29 2.41 11.27
N GLN A 70 3.61 1.31 10.96
CA GLN A 70 4.24 0.02 10.69
C GLN A 70 4.78 -0.07 9.26
N ALA A 71 4.22 0.71 8.34
CA ALA A 71 4.62 0.75 6.94
C ALA A 71 5.83 1.67 6.66
N ALA A 72 6.18 2.55 7.61
CA ALA A 72 7.25 3.54 7.48
C ALA A 72 8.64 3.00 7.84
#